data_AF-T1EHE8-F1
#
_entry.id   AF-T1EHE8-F1
#
_cell.length_a   1.000
_cell.length_b   1.000
_cell.length_c   1.000
_cell.angle_alpha   90.00
_cell.angle_beta   90.00
_cell.angle_gamma   90.00
#
_symmetry.space_group_name_H-M   'P 1'
#
loop_
_entity.id
_entity.type
_entity.pdbx_description
1 polymer ?
#
loop_
_entity_poly.entity_id
_entity_poly.type
_entity_poly.pdbx_seq_one_letter_code
_entity_poly.pdbx_strand_id
1 'polypeptide(L)'
;APSPYQITYNTLKKLPFITLQALEKAFNLIWAQADVPNEWQKALVLPIPKPVKTKTNPENYRPISLTITLCKVFEKILLNRL
;
A
#
# COMPACT_ATOMS: atom_id res chain seq x y z
N ALA A 1 0.84 3.22 -10.11
CA ALA A 1 2.22 2.70 -9.92
C ALA A 1 2.16 1.48 -9.01
N PRO A 2 2.84 0.37 -9.35
CA PRO A 2 2.94 -0.78 -8.46
C PRO A 2 3.63 -0.39 -7.16
N SER A 3 3.31 -1.11 -6.07
CA SER A 3 4.09 -1.06 -4.83
C SER A 3 5.57 -1.34 -5.16
N PRO A 4 6.53 -0.81 -4.38
CA PRO A 4 7.95 -1.13 -4.55
C PRO A 4 8.27 -2.64 -4.63
N TYR A 5 7.39 -3.49 -4.09
CA TYR A 5 7.52 -4.95 -4.11
C TYR A 5 6.80 -5.66 -5.27
N GLN A 6 6.32 -4.93 -6.29
CA GLN A 6 5.60 -5.45 -7.47
C GLN A 6 4.31 -6.25 -7.20
N ILE A 7 3.90 -6.43 -5.94
CA ILE A 7 2.60 -7.01 -5.60
C ILE A 7 1.52 -5.99 -5.97
N THR A 8 0.68 -6.33 -6.96
CA THR A 8 -0.42 -5.46 -7.41
C THR A 8 -1.77 -5.99 -6.93
N TYR A 9 -2.82 -5.17 -7.01
CA TYR A 9 -4.19 -5.64 -6.77
C TYR A 9 -4.58 -6.82 -7.66
N ASN A 10 -4.11 -6.85 -8.91
CA ASN A 10 -4.37 -7.96 -9.83
C ASN A 10 -3.66 -9.24 -9.38
N THR A 11 -2.48 -9.13 -8.79
CA THR A 11 -1.79 -10.26 -8.16
C THR A 11 -2.61 -10.82 -7.01
N LEU A 12 -3.12 -9.95 -6.13
CA LEU A 12 -3.93 -10.36 -4.97
C LEU A 12 -5.25 -11.06 -5.38
N LYS A 13 -5.90 -10.58 -6.45
CA LYS A 13 -7.12 -11.19 -6.99
C LYS A 13 -6.93 -12.60 -7.56
N LYS A 14 -5.70 -12.96 -7.92
CA LYS A 14 -5.36 -14.26 -8.52
C LYS A 14 -4.72 -15.23 -7.53
N LEU A 15 -4.70 -14.87 -6.23
CA LEU A 15 -4.11 -15.74 -5.22
C LEU A 15 -4.93 -17.03 -5.05
N PRO A 16 -4.27 -18.18 -4.87
CA PRO A 16 -4.94 -19.41 -4.49
C PRO A 16 -5.71 -19.25 -3.17
N PHE A 17 -6.78 -20.02 -3.02
CA PHE A 17 -7.63 -19.99 -1.81
C PHE A 17 -6.82 -20.18 -0.51
N ILE A 18 -5.87 -21.11 -0.50
CA ILE A 18 -5.01 -21.38 0.66
C ILE A 18 -4.19 -20.14 1.06
N THR A 19 -3.69 -19.39 0.06
CA THR A 19 -2.95 -18.14 0.32
C THR A 19 -3.86 -17.04 0.84
N LEU A 20 -5.10 -16.96 0.35
CA LEU A 20 -6.10 -16.01 0.87
C LEU A 20 -6.43 -16.31 2.33
N GLN A 21 -6.61 -17.58 2.71
CA GLN A 21 -6.83 -17.97 4.10
C GLN A 21 -5.63 -17.63 5.00
N ALA A 22 -4.40 -17.84 4.52
CA ALA A 22 -3.21 -17.43 5.26
C ALA A 22 -3.15 -15.91 5.46
N LEU A 23 -3.50 -15.14 4.42
CA LEU A 23 -3.54 -13.68 4.49
C LEU A 23 -4.61 -13.18 5.46
N GLU A 24 -5.80 -13.78 5.45
CA GLU A 24 -6.87 -13.47 6.40
C GLU A 24 -6.41 -13.71 7.85
N LYS A 25 -5.80 -14.86 8.13
CA LYS A 25 -5.23 -15.17 9.45
C LYS A 25 -4.18 -14.12 9.85
N ALA A 26 -3.28 -13.76 8.94
CA ALA A 26 -2.27 -12.73 9.19
C ALA A 26 -2.90 -11.37 9.52
N PHE A 27 -3.92 -10.94 8.78
CA PHE A 27 -4.64 -9.69 9.06
C PHE A 27 -5.36 -9.70 10.40
N ASN A 28 -5.98 -10.82 10.76
CA ASN A 28 -6.63 -10.95 12.06
C ASN A 28 -5.61 -10.92 13.22
N LEU A 29 -4.42 -11.49 13.02
CA LEU A 29 -3.32 -11.40 14.00
C LEU A 29 -2.81 -9.97 14.17
N ILE A 30 -2.55 -9.28 13.05
CA ILE A 30 -2.15 -7.86 13.05
C ILE A 30 -3.17 -7.01 13.80
N TRP A 31 -4.45 -7.23 13.53
CA TRP A 31 -5.54 -6.53 14.23
C TRP A 31 -5.56 -6.83 15.73
N ALA A 32 -5.49 -8.10 16.12
CA ALA A 32 -5.55 -8.53 17.52
C ALA A 32 -4.35 -8.04 18.34
N GLN A 33 -3.16 -7.96 17.72
CA GLN A 33 -1.93 -7.52 18.38
C GLN A 33 -1.75 -5.99 18.34
N ALA A 34 -2.54 -5.29 17.54
CA ALA A 34 -2.35 -3.87 17.22
C ALA A 34 -0.92 -3.56 16.73
N ASP A 35 -0.27 -4.54 16.09
CA ASP A 35 1.11 -4.44 15.60
C ASP A 35 1.16 -4.71 14.10
N VAL A 36 1.68 -3.75 13.34
CA VAL A 36 1.80 -3.80 11.89
C VAL A 36 3.24 -4.04 11.49
N PRO A 37 3.51 -4.82 10.42
CA PRO A 37 4.86 -5.05 9.96
C PRO A 37 5.62 -3.74 9.69
N ASN A 38 6.91 -3.69 10.05
CA ASN A 38 7.76 -2.52 9.84
C ASN A 38 7.78 -2.06 8.37
N GLU A 39 7.63 -2.99 7.43
CA GLU A 39 7.53 -2.71 5.99
C GLU A 39 6.30 -1.86 5.63
N TRP A 40 5.21 -1.96 6.40
CA TRP A 40 3.98 -1.21 6.16
C TRP A 40 4.12 0.25 6.58
N GLN A 41 5.05 0.55 7.49
CA GLN A 41 5.41 1.90 7.91
C GLN A 41 6.35 2.60 6.91
N LYS A 42 6.85 1.88 5.90
CA LYS A 42 7.72 2.42 4.85
C LYS A 42 6.87 2.79 3.62
N ALA A 43 7.23 3.89 2.98
CA ALA A 43 6.63 4.30 1.71
C ALA A 43 7.70 4.75 0.72
N LEU A 44 7.50 4.41 -0.56
CA LEU A 44 8.28 4.97 -1.66
C LEU A 44 7.70 6.34 -2.01
N VAL A 45 8.49 7.40 -1.77
CA VAL A 45 8.08 8.78 -2.09
C VAL A 45 8.43 9.07 -3.55
N LEU A 46 7.41 9.28 -4.39
CA LEU A 46 7.60 9.64 -5.80
C LEU A 46 7.13 11.08 -6.06
N PRO A 47 7.94 11.92 -6.70
CA PRO A 47 7.53 13.28 -7.06
C PRO A 47 6.66 13.28 -8.33
N ILE A 48 5.44 13.83 -8.25
CA ILE A 48 4.56 14.07 -9.40
C ILE A 48 4.61 15.54 -9.80
N PRO A 49 4.93 15.88 -11.06
CA PRO A 49 4.98 17.27 -11.50
C PRO A 49 3.60 17.94 -11.43
N LYS A 50 3.55 19.17 -10.90
CA LYS A 50 2.36 20.05 -10.99
C LYS A 50 2.14 20.41 -12.46
N PRO A 51 0.89 20.44 -12.96
CA PRO A 51 0.62 20.85 -14.33
C PRO A 51 1.12 22.28 -14.58
N VAL A 52 1.65 22.53 -15.78
CA VAL A 52 2.05 23.87 -16.30
C VAL A 52 3.33 24.48 -15.68
N LYS A 53 3.99 23.82 -14.70
CA LYS A 53 5.20 24.38 -14.07
C LYS A 53 6.50 23.79 -14.63
N THR A 54 7.58 24.56 -14.62
CA THR A 54 8.91 24.16 -15.09
C THR A 54 9.47 22.99 -14.26
N LYS A 55 10.05 21.99 -14.91
CA LYS A 55 10.57 20.76 -14.25
C LYS A 55 11.88 20.95 -13.47
N THR A 56 12.42 22.17 -13.44
CA THR A 56 13.72 22.49 -12.84
C THR A 56 13.65 22.86 -11.37
N ASN A 57 12.48 23.25 -10.86
CA ASN A 57 12.29 23.60 -9.45
C ASN A 57 11.64 22.43 -8.68
N PRO A 58 12.27 21.88 -7.61
CA PRO A 58 11.68 20.85 -6.76
C PRO A 58 10.29 21.22 -6.20
N GLU A 59 10.03 22.50 -5.94
CA GLU A 59 8.72 23.01 -5.48
C GLU A 59 7.59 22.81 -6.49
N ASN A 60 7.93 22.51 -7.75
CA ASN A 60 6.97 22.24 -8.80
C ASN A 60 6.49 20.78 -8.79
N TYR A 61 6.93 19.95 -7.84
CA TYR A 61 6.45 18.60 -7.66
C TYR A 61 5.51 18.48 -6.45
N ARG A 62 4.69 17.44 -6.46
CA ARG A 62 3.87 16.98 -5.35
C ARG A 62 4.38 15.59 -4.98
N PRO A 63 4.95 15.38 -3.78
CA PRO A 63 5.33 14.04 -3.37
C PRO A 63 4.06 13.20 -3.17
N ILE A 64 4.08 11.96 -3.67
CA ILE A 64 3.12 10.93 -3.30
C ILE A 64 3.82 9.81 -2.56
N SER A 65 3.18 9.29 -1.51
CA SER A 65 3.67 8.15 -0.75
C SER A 65 3.03 6.87 -1.28
N LEU A 66 3.85 5.98 -1.86
CA LEU A 66 3.43 4.65 -2.28
C LEU A 66 3.74 3.63 -1.19
N THR A 67 2.71 3.28 -0.41
CA THR A 67 2.75 2.16 0.53
C THR A 67 2.53 0.82 -0.19
N ILE A 68 2.81 -0.28 0.51
CA ILE A 68 2.63 -1.61 -0.05
C ILE A 68 1.14 -1.96 -0.24
N THR A 69 0.84 -2.77 -1.25
CA THR A 69 -0.55 -3.08 -1.62
C THR A 69 -1.30 -3.80 -0.50
N LEU A 70 -0.62 -4.67 0.27
CA LEU A 70 -1.23 -5.37 1.41
C LEU A 70 -1.70 -4.41 2.51
N CYS A 71 -0.91 -3.38 2.82
CA CYS A 71 -1.27 -2.34 3.77
C CYS A 71 -2.55 -1.61 3.34
N LYS A 72 -2.63 -1.20 2.06
CA LYS A 72 -3.84 -0.56 1.49
C LYS A 72 -5.08 -1.46 1.53
N VAL A 73 -4.90 -2.76 1.32
CA VAL A 73 -6.01 -3.73 1.41
C VAL A 73 -6.50 -3.84 2.85
N PHE A 74 -5.59 -3.95 3.81
CA PHE A 74 -5.94 -4.00 5.22
C PHE A 74 -6.65 -2.72 5.69
N GLU A 75 -6.11 -1.54 5.36
CA GLU A 75 -6.75 -0.25 5.63
C GLU A 75 -8.19 -0.21 5.08
N LYS A 76 -8.40 -0.67 3.85
CA LYS A 76 -9.74 -0.72 3.25
C LYS A 76 -10.68 -1.70 3.97
N ILE A 77 -10.18 -2.85 4.43
CA ILE A 77 -10.97 -3.79 5.24
C ILE A 77 -11.40 -3.13 6.56
N LEU A 78 -10.49 -2.41 7.22
CA LEU A 78 -10.81 -1.68 8.45
C LEU A 78 -11.83 -0.57 8.22
N LEU A 79 -11.65 0.25 7.19
CA LEU A 79 -12.58 1.32 6.82
C LEU A 79 -13.99 0.82 6.51
N ASN A 80 -14.12 -0.41 6.00
CA ASN A 80 -15.43 -1.02 5.73
C ASN A 80 -16.06 -1.70 6.97
N ARG A 81 -15.29 -1.90 8.04
CA ARG A 81 -15.76 -2.50 9.30
C ARG A 81 -16.24 -1.44 10.31
N LEU A 82 -15.81 -0.19 10.14
CA LEU A 82 -16.24 0.98 10.91
C LEU A 82 -17.49 1.60 10.28
#